data_AF-A0A965PBB5-F1
#
_entry.id   AF-A0A965PBB5-F1
#
_cell.length_a   1.000
_cell.length_b   1.000
_cell.length_c   1.000
_cell.angle_alpha   90.00
_cell.angle_beta   90.00
_cell.angle_gamma   90.00
#
_symmetry.space_group_name_H-M   'P 1'
#
loop_
_entity.id
_entity.type
_entity.pdbx_description
1 polymer ?
#
loop_
_entity_poly.entity_id
_entity_poly.type
_entity_poly.pdbx_seq_one_letter_code
_entity_poly.pdbx_strand_id
1 'polypeptide(L)'
;MGSVKSILNYDALCKVADTELPFRGRKQKEYPLRRRRDGRRYFTVEGEGNDRSFRICNGLDWDRVTLTQEEYAAKTADNEARLYSSGNAEYFQWVASPSELCVVSGDGLATITAKRMGQGNRLLLDYCLVDRYYGAFVSSAGHGGVIYRNLQKTKMFPVCVGMRINFDDMTLDPSSEYELIGRRVNRKKSKELHQQHEEFLKVTKAMMSSIPKHVFADMSHELLRDHEIIEPDVTGSYRFWRMKDLKVIAKTKAKAFELMDSSPLDAAALFCCAYDTKGFWREANYTSPNRDTPVDYLYESMCRRIWEDTYRRNQQDVMDSKSFEVGKPFPRSLWKYEFYQDGVLLPQYVG
;
A
#
# COMPACT_ATOMS: atom_id res chain seq x y z
N MET A 1 -38.32 13.96 6.49
CA MET A 1 -37.79 12.67 5.99
C MET A 1 -36.98 12.06 7.12
N GLY A 2 -37.28 10.83 7.57
CA GLY A 2 -36.47 10.18 8.61
C GLY A 2 -35.06 9.93 8.09
N SER A 3 -34.03 10.19 8.89
CA SER A 3 -32.65 9.89 8.50
C SER A 3 -32.51 8.38 8.33
N VAL A 4 -32.11 7.94 7.13
CA VAL A 4 -31.77 6.53 6.91
C VAL A 4 -30.53 6.23 7.77
N LYS A 5 -30.59 5.18 8.60
CA LYS A 5 -29.49 4.77 9.51
C LYS A 5 -28.63 3.70 8.87
N SER A 6 -27.35 3.65 9.25
CA SER A 6 -26.37 2.68 8.73
C SER A 6 -26.80 1.26 9.12
N ILE A 7 -26.41 0.26 8.32
CA ILE A 7 -26.58 -1.15 8.71
C ILE A 7 -25.70 -1.47 9.94
N LEU A 8 -24.61 -0.72 10.14
CA LEU A 8 -23.73 -0.84 11.30
C LEU A 8 -24.18 0.03 12.48
N ASN A 9 -25.38 0.62 12.41
CA ASN A 9 -25.97 1.29 13.55
C ASN A 9 -26.32 0.26 14.64
N TYR A 10 -26.02 0.60 15.90
CA TYR A 10 -26.24 -0.28 17.05
C TYR A 10 -27.69 -0.75 17.18
N ASP A 11 -28.67 0.15 17.05
CA ASP A 11 -30.10 -0.21 17.16
C ASP A 11 -30.52 -1.19 16.05
N ALA A 12 -29.97 -1.01 14.84
CA ALA A 12 -30.23 -1.90 13.72
C ALA A 12 -29.69 -3.31 13.97
N LEU A 13 -28.48 -3.41 14.54
CA LEU A 13 -27.86 -4.68 14.90
C LEU A 13 -28.60 -5.37 16.06
N CYS A 14 -29.01 -4.63 17.09
CA CYS A 14 -29.88 -5.12 18.16
C CYS A 14 -31.17 -5.71 17.59
N LYS A 15 -31.85 -4.97 16.71
CA LYS A 15 -33.09 -5.44 16.08
C LYS A 15 -32.87 -6.75 15.32
N VAL A 16 -31.79 -6.88 14.54
CA VAL A 16 -31.49 -8.13 13.84
C VAL A 16 -31.21 -9.26 14.83
N ALA A 17 -30.41 -9.02 15.87
CA ALA A 17 -30.11 -10.02 16.88
C ALA A 17 -31.35 -10.52 17.64
N ASP A 18 -32.32 -9.65 17.87
CA ASP A 18 -33.55 -9.97 18.62
C ASP A 18 -34.64 -10.59 17.74
N THR A 19 -34.65 -10.31 16.43
CA THR A 19 -35.73 -10.76 15.51
C THR A 19 -35.34 -11.86 14.54
N GLU A 20 -34.04 -12.03 14.24
CA GLU A 20 -33.57 -13.06 13.32
C GLU A 20 -32.86 -14.21 14.06
N LEU A 21 -33.07 -15.44 13.57
CA LEU A 21 -32.32 -16.59 14.06
C LEU A 21 -30.88 -16.56 13.54
N PRO A 22 -29.87 -17.01 14.32
CA PRO A 22 -28.50 -17.15 13.81
C PRO A 22 -28.43 -18.18 12.66
N PHE A 23 -27.29 -18.23 11.96
CA PHE A 23 -27.04 -19.21 10.91
C PHE A 23 -27.08 -20.64 11.47
N ARG A 24 -27.88 -21.52 10.83
CA ARG A 24 -28.00 -22.93 11.23
C ARG A 24 -26.68 -23.67 11.04
N GLY A 25 -26.29 -24.46 12.03
CA GLY A 25 -25.09 -25.32 11.95
C GLY A 25 -23.76 -24.60 12.19
N ARG A 26 -23.77 -23.32 12.59
CA ARG A 26 -22.59 -22.60 13.05
C ARG A 26 -22.36 -22.85 14.54
N LYS A 27 -21.10 -23.01 14.94
CA LYS A 27 -20.72 -23.23 16.35
C LYS A 27 -20.98 -21.98 17.21
N GLN A 28 -20.78 -20.80 16.64
CA GLN A 28 -21.05 -19.52 17.28
C GLN A 28 -22.40 -18.96 16.81
N LYS A 29 -23.03 -18.12 17.65
CA LYS A 29 -24.23 -17.37 17.28
C LYS A 29 -23.87 -16.27 16.27
N GLU A 30 -23.71 -16.67 15.02
CA GLU A 30 -23.43 -15.79 13.87
C GLU A 30 -24.76 -15.32 13.25
N TYR A 31 -24.95 -14.02 13.16
CA TYR A 31 -26.14 -13.40 12.59
C TYR A 31 -25.84 -12.81 11.21
N PRO A 32 -26.78 -12.86 10.25
CA PRO A 32 -26.58 -12.29 8.92
C PRO A 32 -26.46 -10.77 9.01
N LEU A 33 -25.46 -10.18 8.35
CA LEU A 33 -25.35 -8.72 8.28
C LEU A 33 -26.33 -8.10 7.27
N ARG A 34 -26.77 -8.86 6.26
CA ARG A 34 -27.67 -8.34 5.21
C ARG A 34 -28.62 -9.37 4.63
N ARG A 35 -28.09 -10.50 4.14
CA ARG A 35 -28.89 -11.57 3.53
C ARG A 35 -28.47 -12.89 4.13
N ARG A 36 -29.44 -13.72 4.52
CA ARG A 36 -29.20 -15.07 5.05
C ARG A 36 -28.48 -16.02 4.07
N ARG A 37 -28.44 -15.71 2.77
CA ARG A 37 -27.68 -16.51 1.80
C ARG A 37 -26.19 -16.19 1.80
N ASP A 38 -25.77 -15.08 2.40
CA ASP A 38 -24.38 -14.63 2.42
C ASP A 38 -23.72 -14.95 3.76
N GLY A 39 -23.43 -16.24 3.99
CA GLY A 39 -22.84 -16.72 5.24
C GLY A 39 -21.38 -16.30 5.47
N ARG A 40 -20.81 -15.46 4.59
CA ARG A 40 -19.48 -14.87 4.78
C ARG A 40 -19.55 -13.52 5.50
N ARG A 41 -20.69 -12.82 5.42
CA ARG A 41 -20.85 -11.49 6.02
C ARG A 41 -21.81 -11.59 7.18
N TYR A 42 -21.26 -11.52 8.37
CA TYR A 42 -22.00 -11.79 9.58
C TYR A 42 -21.52 -10.89 10.72
N PHE A 43 -22.29 -10.89 11.79
CA PHE A 43 -21.82 -10.35 13.06
C PHE A 43 -22.05 -11.36 14.18
N THR A 44 -21.28 -11.23 15.25
CA THR A 44 -21.50 -11.96 16.50
C THR A 44 -21.83 -10.97 17.60
N VAL A 45 -22.53 -11.44 18.63
CA VAL A 45 -22.95 -10.63 19.78
C VAL A 45 -22.12 -11.05 21.00
N GLU A 46 -21.54 -10.07 21.68
CA GLU A 46 -20.90 -10.24 22.98
C GLU A 46 -21.63 -9.41 24.02
N GLY A 47 -21.70 -9.90 25.27
CA GLY A 47 -22.43 -9.25 26.36
C GLY A 47 -23.94 -9.51 26.35
N GLU A 48 -24.64 -8.91 27.32
CA GLU A 48 -26.08 -9.03 27.52
C GLU A 48 -26.73 -7.66 27.79
N GLY A 49 -28.03 -7.54 27.49
CA GLY A 49 -28.79 -6.31 27.74
C GLY A 49 -28.22 -5.09 27.01
N ASN A 50 -27.91 -4.03 27.77
CA ASN A 50 -27.41 -2.76 27.25
C ASN A 50 -25.89 -2.73 27.05
N ASP A 51 -25.17 -3.75 27.54
CA ASP A 51 -23.71 -3.86 27.41
C ASP A 51 -23.30 -4.73 26.20
N ARG A 52 -24.21 -4.87 25.23
CA ARG A 52 -23.93 -5.65 24.03
C ARG A 52 -22.89 -4.93 23.17
N SER A 53 -22.02 -5.71 22.53
CA SER A 53 -21.20 -5.26 21.43
C SER A 53 -21.31 -6.23 20.25
N PHE A 54 -21.11 -5.70 19.06
CA PHE A 54 -21.30 -6.45 17.83
C PHE A 54 -20.00 -6.49 17.03
N ARG A 55 -19.40 -7.68 16.90
CA ARG A 55 -18.21 -7.90 16.08
C ARG A 55 -18.62 -8.17 14.64
N ILE A 56 -18.26 -7.27 13.73
CA ILE A 56 -18.60 -7.34 12.31
C ILE A 56 -17.50 -8.11 11.57
N CYS A 57 -17.87 -9.16 10.84
CA CYS A 57 -16.92 -10.05 10.18
C CYS A 57 -17.17 -10.19 8.67
N ASN A 58 -16.09 -10.36 7.90
CA ASN A 58 -16.13 -10.61 6.46
C ASN A 58 -15.30 -11.84 6.07
N GLY A 59 -15.87 -13.02 6.24
CA GLY A 59 -15.22 -14.29 5.95
C GLY A 59 -14.20 -14.67 7.02
N LEU A 60 -13.12 -15.30 6.59
CA LEU A 60 -12.08 -15.81 7.46
C LEU A 60 -10.73 -15.25 7.01
N ASP A 61 -9.94 -14.81 7.99
CA ASP A 61 -8.51 -14.64 7.85
C ASP A 61 -7.82 -16.01 8.03
N TRP A 62 -6.65 -16.13 7.43
CA TRP A 62 -5.80 -17.30 7.52
C TRP A 62 -4.46 -16.87 8.08
N ASP A 63 -4.21 -17.25 9.32
CA ASP A 63 -2.95 -16.96 10.00
C ASP A 63 -2.04 -18.19 9.89
N ARG A 64 -0.77 -17.95 9.51
CA ARG A 64 0.26 -18.99 9.45
C ARG A 64 0.83 -19.17 10.85
N VAL A 65 0.68 -20.38 11.39
CA VAL A 65 1.26 -20.78 12.67
C VAL A 65 2.42 -21.72 12.38
N THR A 66 3.64 -21.31 12.76
CA THR A 66 4.82 -22.18 12.68
C THR A 66 4.71 -23.27 13.73
N LEU A 67 5.04 -24.49 13.33
CA LEU A 67 5.03 -25.68 14.17
C LEU A 67 6.46 -26.19 14.33
N THR A 68 6.72 -26.83 15.45
CA THR A 68 7.87 -27.72 15.62
C THR A 68 7.69 -29.00 14.81
N GLN A 69 8.78 -29.74 14.58
CA GLN A 69 8.71 -31.02 13.87
C GLN A 69 7.89 -32.05 14.67
N GLU A 70 7.99 -32.06 16.00
CA GLU A 70 7.20 -32.96 16.85
C GLU A 70 5.70 -32.63 16.78
N GLU A 71 5.33 -31.35 16.86
CA GLU A 71 3.93 -30.91 16.72
C GLU A 71 3.36 -31.25 15.34
N TYR A 72 4.16 -31.07 14.29
CA TYR A 72 3.78 -31.44 12.93
C TYR A 72 3.55 -32.94 12.81
N ALA A 73 4.46 -33.76 13.33
CA ALA A 73 4.33 -35.22 13.30
C ALA A 73 3.08 -35.70 14.06
N ALA A 74 2.85 -35.13 15.25
CA ALA A 74 1.67 -35.43 16.06
C ALA A 74 0.36 -35.07 15.34
N LYS A 75 0.25 -33.85 14.83
CA LYS A 75 -0.93 -33.38 14.08
C LYS A 75 -1.14 -34.16 12.77
N THR A 76 -0.07 -34.59 12.13
CA THR A 76 -0.15 -35.44 10.93
C THR A 76 -0.69 -36.82 11.28
N ALA A 77 -0.27 -37.41 12.40
CA ALA A 77 -0.81 -38.68 12.89
C ALA A 77 -2.31 -38.60 13.20
N ASP A 78 -2.79 -37.43 13.66
CA ASP A 78 -4.20 -37.14 13.92
C ASP A 78 -5.01 -36.80 12.66
N ASN A 79 -4.41 -36.86 11.45
CA ASN A 79 -5.03 -36.46 10.18
C ASN A 79 -5.60 -35.03 10.19
N GLU A 80 -4.95 -34.09 10.87
CA GLU A 80 -5.37 -32.68 10.79
C GLU A 80 -5.20 -32.14 9.36
N ALA A 81 -6.25 -31.49 8.85
CA ALA A 81 -6.19 -30.82 7.57
C ALA A 81 -5.29 -29.57 7.63
N ARG A 82 -4.66 -29.22 6.50
CA ARG A 82 -3.87 -27.97 6.28
C ARG A 82 -2.51 -27.89 6.98
N LEU A 83 -1.82 -29.00 7.09
CA LEU A 83 -0.41 -29.05 7.49
C LEU A 83 0.49 -28.95 6.27
N TYR A 84 1.55 -28.16 6.36
CA TYR A 84 2.50 -27.94 5.28
C TYR A 84 3.94 -28.02 5.79
N SER A 85 4.84 -28.55 4.96
CA SER A 85 6.29 -28.55 5.18
C SER A 85 6.97 -27.90 3.99
N SER A 86 7.89 -26.97 4.21
CA SER A 86 8.79 -26.43 3.18
C SER A 86 10.14 -27.16 3.23
N GLY A 87 10.83 -27.24 2.08
CA GLY A 87 12.13 -27.91 1.95
C GLY A 87 13.25 -27.37 2.86
N ASN A 88 13.00 -26.27 3.58
CA ASN A 88 13.91 -25.69 4.57
C ASN A 88 13.61 -26.15 6.01
N ALA A 89 12.98 -27.32 6.20
CA ALA A 89 12.54 -27.81 7.52
C ALA A 89 11.56 -26.88 8.26
N GLU A 90 10.82 -26.03 7.53
CA GLU A 90 9.76 -25.22 8.11
C GLU A 90 8.43 -25.99 8.08
N TYR A 91 7.87 -26.25 9.26
CA TYR A 91 6.54 -26.83 9.41
C TYR A 91 5.54 -25.75 9.81
N PHE A 92 4.35 -25.74 9.20
CA PHE A 92 3.33 -24.76 9.57
C PHE A 92 1.91 -25.25 9.27
N GLN A 93 0.95 -24.61 9.94
CA GLN A 93 -0.48 -24.79 9.73
C GLN A 93 -1.13 -23.44 9.41
N TRP A 94 -2.17 -23.46 8.58
CA TRP A 94 -3.05 -22.31 8.40
C TRP A 94 -4.26 -22.43 9.33
N VAL A 95 -4.33 -21.53 10.30
CA VAL A 95 -5.46 -21.44 11.23
C VAL A 95 -6.43 -20.39 10.71
N ALA A 96 -7.70 -20.79 10.59
CA ALA A 96 -8.76 -19.87 10.19
C ALA A 96 -9.27 -19.10 11.41
N SER A 97 -9.34 -17.78 11.31
CA SER A 97 -9.99 -16.92 12.31
C SER A 97 -11.03 -16.03 11.63
N PRO A 98 -12.09 -15.59 12.32
CA PRO A 98 -12.98 -14.56 11.79
C PRO A 98 -12.18 -13.34 11.30
N SER A 99 -12.44 -12.90 10.06
CA SER A 99 -11.89 -11.63 9.55
C SER A 99 -12.72 -10.49 10.10
N GLU A 100 -12.47 -10.09 11.35
CA GLU A 100 -13.15 -8.98 12.01
C GLU A 100 -12.80 -7.66 11.32
N LEU A 101 -13.81 -6.82 11.07
CA LEU A 101 -13.65 -5.50 10.47
C LEU A 101 -13.67 -4.39 11.52
N CYS A 102 -14.69 -4.43 12.36
CA CYS A 102 -14.92 -3.48 13.42
C CYS A 102 -15.82 -4.07 14.51
N VAL A 103 -15.85 -3.40 15.65
CA VAL A 103 -16.72 -3.69 16.77
C VAL A 103 -17.63 -2.50 17.02
N VAL A 104 -18.95 -2.69 16.90
CA VAL A 104 -19.95 -1.67 17.22
C VAL A 104 -20.33 -1.79 18.69
N SER A 105 -20.15 -0.71 19.44
CA SER A 105 -20.42 -0.65 20.89
C SER A 105 -21.79 -0.03 21.19
N GLY A 106 -22.25 -0.14 22.44
CA GLY A 106 -23.54 0.39 22.90
C GLY A 106 -23.73 1.89 22.75
N ASP A 107 -22.64 2.66 22.61
CA ASP A 107 -22.67 4.09 22.32
C ASP A 107 -22.88 4.42 20.83
N GLY A 108 -23.07 3.40 19.98
CA GLY A 108 -23.30 3.56 18.55
C GLY A 108 -22.03 3.78 17.72
N LEU A 109 -20.85 3.79 18.35
CA LEU A 109 -19.58 3.95 17.66
C LEU A 109 -19.00 2.59 17.24
N ALA A 110 -18.37 2.56 16.07
CA ALA A 110 -17.66 1.40 15.57
C ALA A 110 -16.15 1.60 15.68
N THR A 111 -15.49 0.72 16.42
CA THR A 111 -14.02 0.67 16.52
C THR A 111 -13.47 -0.20 15.40
N ILE A 112 -12.63 0.33 14.53
CA ILE A 112 -11.99 -0.43 13.46
C ILE A 112 -10.97 -1.40 14.06
N THR A 113 -11.12 -2.70 13.80
CA THR A 113 -10.25 -3.76 14.35
C THR A 113 -9.57 -4.61 13.29
N ALA A 114 -9.92 -4.42 12.01
CA ALA A 114 -9.38 -5.18 10.90
C ALA A 114 -7.84 -5.17 10.91
N LYS A 115 -7.20 -6.34 10.88
CA LYS A 115 -5.74 -6.42 10.70
C LYS A 115 -5.32 -5.94 9.31
N ARG A 116 -6.20 -6.13 8.31
CA ARG A 116 -5.98 -5.76 6.90
C ARG A 116 -7.26 -5.20 6.30
N MET A 117 -7.12 -4.15 5.49
CA MET A 117 -8.23 -3.47 4.84
C MET A 117 -8.19 -3.64 3.32
N GLY A 118 -8.33 -4.90 2.89
CA GLY A 118 -8.34 -5.30 1.48
C GLY A 118 -9.62 -4.88 0.73
N GLN A 119 -9.68 -5.15 -0.58
CA GLN A 119 -10.80 -4.74 -1.43
C GLN A 119 -12.16 -5.25 -0.92
N GLY A 120 -12.25 -6.53 -0.52
CA GLY A 120 -13.50 -7.11 -0.02
C GLY A 120 -14.00 -6.45 1.27
N ASN A 121 -13.08 -6.12 2.18
CA ASN A 121 -13.37 -5.47 3.45
C ASN A 121 -13.87 -4.04 3.24
N ARG A 122 -13.16 -3.27 2.39
CA ARG A 122 -13.58 -1.91 2.01
C ARG A 122 -14.95 -1.89 1.35
N LEU A 123 -15.20 -2.80 0.40
CA LEU A 123 -16.51 -2.91 -0.24
C LEU A 123 -17.61 -3.24 0.75
N LEU A 124 -17.35 -4.07 1.76
CA LEU A 124 -18.36 -4.34 2.80
C LEU A 124 -18.67 -3.08 3.61
N LEU A 125 -17.64 -2.36 4.06
CA LEU A 125 -17.84 -1.11 4.78
C LEU A 125 -18.59 -0.08 3.91
N ASP A 126 -18.27 0.03 2.62
CA ASP A 126 -19.01 0.89 1.67
C ASP A 126 -20.49 0.50 1.57
N TYR A 127 -20.81 -0.80 1.54
CA TYR A 127 -22.19 -1.28 1.50
C TYR A 127 -22.96 -1.06 2.80
N CYS A 128 -22.25 -0.94 3.91
CA CYS A 128 -22.80 -0.69 5.23
C CYS A 128 -23.15 0.80 5.44
N LEU A 129 -22.61 1.70 4.62
CA LEU A 129 -23.00 3.10 4.62
C LEU A 129 -24.46 3.22 4.15
N VAL A 130 -25.20 4.07 4.88
CA VAL A 130 -26.62 4.43 4.65
C VAL A 130 -26.95 4.64 3.18
N ASP A 131 -26.02 5.28 2.48
CA ASP A 131 -26.15 5.66 1.09
C ASP A 131 -24.77 5.72 0.46
N ARG A 132 -24.66 5.27 -0.80
CA ARG A 132 -23.39 5.44 -1.55
C ARG A 132 -23.05 6.92 -1.74
N TYR A 133 -24.03 7.82 -1.54
CA TYR A 133 -23.81 9.26 -1.53
C TYR A 133 -22.90 9.74 -0.38
N TYR A 134 -22.76 8.97 0.71
CA TYR A 134 -21.91 9.38 1.84
C TYR A 134 -20.43 9.21 1.56
N GLY A 135 -19.99 8.28 0.71
CA GLY A 135 -18.56 8.11 0.43
C GLY A 135 -18.13 6.69 0.14
N ALA A 136 -16.81 6.50 0.17
CA ALA A 136 -16.19 5.19 0.02
C ALA A 136 -14.85 5.11 0.76
N PHE A 137 -14.54 3.90 1.22
CA PHE A 137 -13.25 3.46 1.70
C PHE A 137 -12.38 3.05 0.50
N VAL A 138 -11.31 3.81 0.24
CA VAL A 138 -10.46 3.61 -0.95
C VAL A 138 -9.00 3.41 -0.58
N SER A 139 -8.31 2.57 -1.35
CA SER A 139 -6.84 2.54 -1.31
C SER A 139 -6.30 3.78 -2.02
N SER A 140 -5.39 4.48 -1.36
CA SER A 140 -4.68 5.60 -1.90
C SER A 140 -3.29 5.70 -1.28
N ALA A 141 -2.29 5.10 -1.93
CA ALA A 141 -0.89 5.20 -1.52
C ALA A 141 -0.43 6.66 -1.36
N GLY A 142 -0.97 7.58 -2.17
CA GLY A 142 -0.67 9.01 -2.07
C GLY A 142 -1.28 9.72 -0.86
N HIS A 143 -2.21 9.11 -0.14
CA HIS A 143 -2.80 9.64 1.10
C HIS A 143 -2.44 8.79 2.32
N GLY A 144 -1.45 7.88 2.21
CA GLY A 144 -1.02 7.04 3.32
C GLY A 144 -1.68 5.66 3.38
N GLY A 145 -2.36 5.20 2.32
CA GLY A 145 -2.96 3.86 2.30
C GLY A 145 -4.48 3.92 2.24
N VAL A 146 -5.19 3.26 3.16
CA VAL A 146 -6.66 3.29 3.14
C VAL A 146 -7.20 4.57 3.77
N ILE A 147 -8.06 5.26 3.04
CA ILE A 147 -8.77 6.46 3.49
C ILE A 147 -10.27 6.25 3.32
N TYR A 148 -11.06 6.91 4.16
CA TYR A 148 -12.43 7.24 3.82
C TYR A 148 -12.45 8.60 3.11
N ARG A 149 -13.31 8.70 2.08
CA ARG A 149 -13.62 9.98 1.43
C ARG A 149 -15.09 10.05 1.07
N ASN A 150 -15.74 11.18 1.31
CA ASN A 150 -17.09 11.37 0.83
C ASN A 150 -17.14 11.67 -0.68
N LEU A 151 -18.31 11.50 -1.31
CA LEU A 151 -18.45 11.73 -2.77
C LEU A 151 -18.21 13.19 -3.16
N GLN A 152 -18.65 14.12 -2.30
CA GLN A 152 -18.45 15.57 -2.50
C GLN A 152 -16.99 15.99 -2.30
N LYS A 153 -16.12 15.08 -1.83
CA LYS A 153 -14.72 15.34 -1.49
C LYS A 153 -14.55 16.52 -0.53
N THR A 154 -15.49 16.69 0.39
CA THR A 154 -15.45 17.67 1.48
C THR A 154 -15.04 17.05 2.81
N LYS A 155 -15.08 15.72 2.93
CA LYS A 155 -14.66 14.97 4.11
C LYS A 155 -13.70 13.85 3.72
N MET A 156 -12.58 13.77 4.42
CA MET A 156 -11.55 12.75 4.20
C MET A 156 -10.76 12.49 5.47
N PHE A 157 -10.48 11.22 5.75
CA PHE A 157 -9.58 10.83 6.83
C PHE A 157 -8.95 9.46 6.52
N PRO A 158 -7.72 9.19 6.99
CA PRO A 158 -7.14 7.86 6.97
C PRO A 158 -7.95 6.90 7.82
N VAL A 159 -7.85 5.62 7.54
CA VAL A 159 -8.43 4.57 8.38
C VAL A 159 -7.29 3.78 9.00
N CYS A 160 -7.33 3.60 10.31
CA CYS A 160 -6.36 2.82 11.07
C CYS A 160 -7.06 1.93 12.10
N VAL A 161 -6.32 0.94 12.60
CA VAL A 161 -6.79 0.08 13.69
C VAL A 161 -6.98 0.92 14.96
N GLY A 162 -8.03 0.64 15.72
CA GLY A 162 -8.40 1.35 16.95
C GLY A 162 -9.24 2.60 16.72
N MET A 163 -9.35 3.10 15.49
CA MET A 163 -10.14 4.30 15.19
C MET A 163 -11.62 4.05 15.44
N ARG A 164 -12.27 4.95 16.19
CA ARG A 164 -13.69 4.91 16.51
C ARG A 164 -14.45 5.90 15.62
N ILE A 165 -15.46 5.39 14.92
CA ILE A 165 -16.18 6.13 13.87
C ILE A 165 -17.68 5.96 14.10
N ASN A 166 -18.43 7.04 14.00
CA ASN A 166 -19.87 6.97 13.84
C ASN A 166 -20.21 6.69 12.37
N PHE A 167 -20.75 5.51 12.05
CA PHE A 167 -21.05 5.13 10.66
C PHE A 167 -22.29 5.79 10.06
N ASP A 168 -23.11 6.49 10.85
CA ASP A 168 -24.28 7.22 10.35
C ASP A 168 -23.88 8.54 9.68
N ASP A 169 -22.89 9.26 10.22
CA ASP A 169 -22.42 10.57 9.72
C ASP A 169 -20.92 10.62 9.39
N MET A 170 -20.23 9.51 9.59
CA MET A 170 -18.79 9.32 9.39
C MET A 170 -17.93 10.27 10.23
N THR A 171 -18.44 10.77 11.36
CA THR A 171 -17.65 11.56 12.32
C THR A 171 -16.73 10.66 13.14
N LEU A 172 -15.59 11.22 13.55
CA LEU A 172 -14.64 10.54 14.42
C LEU A 172 -15.02 10.82 15.86
N ASP A 173 -14.87 9.81 16.71
CA ASP A 173 -14.92 10.01 18.15
C ASP A 173 -13.76 10.94 18.59
N PRO A 174 -13.94 11.82 19.59
CA PRO A 174 -12.86 12.66 20.11
C PRO A 174 -11.62 11.86 20.54
N SER A 175 -11.81 10.64 21.06
CA SER A 175 -10.69 9.77 21.43
C SER A 175 -9.86 9.31 20.23
N SER A 176 -10.38 9.42 19.01
CA SER A 176 -9.76 9.00 17.75
C SER A 176 -9.33 10.17 16.86
N GLU A 177 -9.32 11.39 17.41
CA GLU A 177 -8.70 12.53 16.74
C GLU A 177 -7.18 12.30 16.58
N TYR A 178 -6.63 12.84 15.51
CA TYR A 178 -5.24 12.63 15.14
C TYR A 178 -4.62 13.89 14.55
N GLU A 179 -3.32 14.04 14.65
CA GLU A 179 -2.56 15.02 13.88
C GLU A 179 -2.14 14.42 12.55
N LEU A 180 -2.45 15.13 11.45
CA LEU A 180 -2.02 14.72 10.12
C LEU A 180 -0.88 15.59 9.62
N ILE A 181 0.30 14.99 9.51
CA ILE A 181 1.50 15.66 9.02
C ILE A 181 1.86 15.12 7.64
N GLY A 182 1.90 16.00 6.66
CA GLY A 182 2.42 15.70 5.33
C GLY A 182 3.72 16.44 5.07
N ARG A 183 4.62 15.81 4.33
CA ARG A 183 5.87 16.44 3.88
C ARG A 183 5.68 17.09 2.52
N ARG A 184 6.24 18.28 2.34
CA ARG A 184 6.25 19.01 1.08
C ARG A 184 7.65 19.45 0.73
N VAL A 185 8.00 19.35 -0.55
CA VAL A 185 9.28 19.85 -1.04
C VAL A 185 9.31 21.38 -0.92
N ASN A 186 10.28 21.88 -0.18
CA ASN A 186 10.62 23.29 -0.14
C ASN A 186 11.25 23.68 -1.48
N ARG A 187 10.48 24.38 -2.32
CA ARG A 187 10.89 24.72 -3.69
C ARG A 187 12.19 25.52 -3.77
N LYS A 188 12.49 26.33 -2.75
CA LYS A 188 13.70 27.16 -2.71
C LYS A 188 14.92 26.27 -2.46
N LYS A 189 14.89 25.49 -1.38
CA LYS A 189 15.96 24.55 -1.03
C LYS A 189 16.16 23.47 -2.09
N SER A 190 15.08 22.97 -2.68
CA SER A 190 15.17 21.99 -3.76
C SER A 190 15.84 22.57 -5.02
N LYS A 191 15.63 23.85 -5.32
CA LYS A 191 16.28 24.51 -6.45
C LYS A 191 17.79 24.60 -6.24
N GLU A 192 18.22 24.98 -5.04
CA GLU A 192 19.64 25.01 -4.66
C GLU A 192 20.27 23.62 -4.77
N LEU A 193 19.57 22.58 -4.31
CA LEU A 193 20.02 21.20 -4.44
C LEU A 193 20.12 20.76 -5.92
N HIS A 194 19.19 21.18 -6.78
CA HIS A 194 19.19 20.82 -8.19
C HIS A 194 20.29 21.51 -9.00
N GLN A 195 20.76 22.68 -8.58
CA GLN A 195 21.86 23.37 -9.25
C GLN A 195 23.13 22.51 -9.29
N GLN A 196 23.33 21.65 -8.29
CA GLN A 196 24.46 20.71 -8.25
C GLN A 196 24.45 19.69 -9.39
N HIS A 197 23.32 19.49 -10.06
CA HIS A 197 23.17 18.52 -11.15
C HIS A 197 22.83 19.18 -12.49
N GLU A 198 22.86 20.51 -12.58
CA GLU A 198 22.40 21.24 -13.77
C GLU A 198 23.24 20.91 -15.01
N GLU A 199 24.57 20.84 -14.85
CA GLU A 199 25.49 20.50 -15.93
C GLU A 199 25.26 19.07 -16.46
N PHE A 200 25.20 18.09 -15.56
CA PHE A 200 24.85 16.70 -15.89
C PHE A 200 23.56 16.62 -16.71
N LEU A 201 22.50 17.30 -16.26
CA LEU A 201 21.19 17.28 -16.92
C LEU A 201 21.27 17.90 -18.32
N LYS A 202 21.95 19.03 -18.48
CA LYS A 202 22.11 19.72 -19.76
C LYS A 202 22.88 18.88 -20.77
N VAL A 203 24.02 18.31 -20.37
CA VAL A 203 24.87 17.47 -21.22
C VAL A 203 24.12 16.19 -21.61
N THR A 204 23.51 15.53 -20.63
CA THR A 204 22.74 14.30 -20.84
C THR A 204 21.59 14.52 -21.82
N LYS A 205 20.84 15.62 -21.70
CA LYS A 205 19.75 15.93 -22.64
C LYS A 205 20.25 16.00 -24.08
N ALA A 206 21.36 16.72 -24.30
CA ALA A 206 21.94 16.86 -25.62
C ALA A 206 22.41 15.52 -26.19
N MET A 207 23.12 14.71 -25.39
CA MET A 207 23.62 13.41 -25.82
C MET A 207 22.48 12.41 -26.11
N MET A 208 21.47 12.34 -25.23
CA MET A 208 20.31 11.44 -25.41
C MET A 208 19.48 11.77 -26.66
N SER A 209 19.43 13.03 -27.07
CA SER A 209 18.77 13.46 -28.32
C SER A 209 19.52 13.04 -29.59
N SER A 210 20.78 12.63 -29.49
CA SER A 210 21.60 12.25 -30.65
C SER A 210 21.85 10.75 -30.74
N ILE A 211 21.57 9.98 -29.69
CA ILE A 211 21.93 8.56 -29.63
C ILE A 211 20.71 7.68 -29.96
N PRO A 212 20.83 6.79 -30.97
CA PRO A 212 19.81 5.80 -31.27
C PRO A 212 19.57 4.86 -30.09
N LYS A 213 18.31 4.46 -29.92
CA LYS A 213 17.88 3.57 -28.84
C LYS A 213 18.66 2.28 -28.73
N HIS A 214 18.99 1.61 -29.84
CA HIS A 214 19.74 0.36 -29.78
C HIS A 214 21.16 0.56 -29.25
N VAL A 215 21.86 1.60 -29.73
CA VAL A 215 23.21 1.95 -29.23
C VAL A 215 23.16 2.26 -27.74
N PHE A 216 22.17 3.03 -27.29
CA PHE A 216 21.99 3.36 -25.87
C PHE A 216 21.72 2.11 -25.02
N ALA A 217 20.94 1.14 -25.54
CA ALA A 217 20.67 -0.12 -24.87
C ALA A 217 21.91 -1.03 -24.77
N ASP A 218 22.68 -1.14 -25.85
CA ASP A 218 23.92 -1.93 -25.89
C ASP A 218 24.95 -1.35 -24.92
N MET A 219 25.13 -0.03 -24.92
CA MET A 219 25.98 0.69 -23.95
C MET A 219 25.51 0.44 -22.51
N SER A 220 24.20 0.45 -22.24
CA SER A 220 23.66 0.15 -20.92
C SER A 220 23.99 -1.28 -20.45
N HIS A 221 23.96 -2.25 -21.37
CA HIS A 221 24.36 -3.64 -21.10
C HIS A 221 25.83 -3.74 -20.72
N GLU A 222 26.70 -3.09 -21.51
CA GLU A 222 28.14 -3.08 -21.26
C GLU A 222 28.45 -2.47 -19.90
N LEU A 223 27.87 -1.32 -19.56
CA LEU A 223 28.06 -0.67 -18.26
C LEU A 223 27.64 -1.55 -17.08
N LEU A 224 26.52 -2.27 -17.20
CA LEU A 224 26.06 -3.17 -16.14
C LEU A 224 27.01 -4.36 -15.94
N ARG A 225 27.61 -4.85 -17.02
CA ARG A 225 28.60 -5.94 -16.97
C ARG A 225 29.94 -5.45 -16.45
N ASP A 226 30.46 -4.35 -16.99
CA ASP A 226 31.81 -3.86 -16.73
C ASP A 226 31.95 -3.29 -15.30
N HIS A 227 30.84 -2.87 -14.69
CA HIS A 227 30.78 -2.52 -13.26
C HIS A 227 30.29 -3.66 -12.35
N GLU A 228 30.25 -4.90 -12.89
CA GLU A 228 29.87 -6.11 -12.17
C GLU A 228 28.51 -5.99 -11.45
N ILE A 229 27.59 -5.19 -11.99
CA ILE A 229 26.29 -4.93 -11.38
C ILE A 229 25.37 -6.14 -11.54
N ILE A 230 25.49 -6.80 -12.69
CA ILE A 230 24.78 -8.05 -13.01
C ILE A 230 25.79 -9.17 -13.23
N GLU A 231 25.46 -10.34 -12.73
CA GLU A 231 26.22 -11.56 -12.98
C GLU A 231 25.61 -12.35 -14.15
N PRO A 232 26.43 -13.11 -14.90
CA PRO A 232 25.92 -13.99 -15.92
C PRO A 232 24.98 -15.06 -15.31
N ASP A 233 23.98 -15.49 -16.06
CA ASP A 233 23.21 -16.68 -15.71
C ASP A 233 24.00 -17.97 -15.96
N VAL A 234 23.39 -19.12 -15.63
CA VAL A 234 23.99 -20.45 -15.83
C VAL A 234 24.34 -20.74 -17.29
N THR A 235 23.80 -19.96 -18.25
CA THR A 235 24.12 -20.04 -19.68
C THR A 235 25.21 -19.06 -20.11
N GLY A 236 25.79 -18.30 -19.17
CA GLY A 236 26.74 -17.23 -19.47
C GLY A 236 26.09 -15.95 -19.98
N SER A 237 24.75 -15.86 -19.98
CA SER A 237 24.01 -14.74 -20.54
C SER A 237 23.72 -13.66 -19.49
N TYR A 238 23.96 -12.39 -19.85
CA TYR A 238 23.68 -11.23 -19.01
C TYR A 238 22.29 -10.69 -19.34
N ARG A 239 21.27 -11.15 -18.60
CA ARG A 239 19.87 -10.81 -18.93
C ARG A 239 19.34 -9.73 -18.00
N PHE A 240 18.77 -8.68 -18.59
CA PHE A 240 18.24 -7.50 -17.88
C PHE A 240 17.07 -7.79 -16.92
N TRP A 241 16.42 -8.96 -16.98
CA TRP A 241 15.31 -9.28 -16.06
C TRP A 241 15.75 -9.32 -14.59
N ARG A 242 17.06 -9.44 -14.30
CA ARG A 242 17.61 -9.33 -12.95
C ARG A 242 17.46 -7.92 -12.36
N MET A 243 17.14 -6.91 -13.16
CA MET A 243 16.81 -5.56 -12.69
C MET A 243 15.53 -5.47 -11.85
N LYS A 244 14.81 -6.59 -11.64
CA LYS A 244 13.73 -6.65 -10.64
C LYS A 244 14.24 -6.84 -9.21
N ASP A 245 15.50 -7.23 -9.03
CA ASP A 245 16.12 -7.38 -7.72
C ASP A 245 16.44 -6.00 -7.13
N LEU A 246 15.94 -5.72 -5.93
CA LEU A 246 16.15 -4.46 -5.22
C LEU A 246 17.63 -4.18 -4.94
N LYS A 247 18.45 -5.22 -4.72
CA LYS A 247 19.90 -5.07 -4.51
C LYS A 247 20.59 -4.62 -5.79
N VAL A 248 20.22 -5.20 -6.92
CA VAL A 248 20.74 -4.81 -8.24
C VAL A 248 20.36 -3.36 -8.53
N ILE A 249 19.08 -3.00 -8.37
CA ILE A 249 18.61 -1.60 -8.54
C ILE A 249 19.44 -0.64 -7.67
N ALA A 250 19.66 -0.97 -6.39
CA ALA A 250 20.43 -0.13 -5.48
C ALA A 250 21.89 0.04 -5.95
N LYS A 251 22.55 -1.05 -6.35
CA LYS A 251 23.92 -1.02 -6.89
C LYS A 251 24.00 -0.20 -8.18
N THR A 252 23.06 -0.38 -9.11
CA THR A 252 22.97 0.40 -10.35
C THR A 252 22.84 1.89 -10.07
N LYS A 253 21.95 2.29 -9.14
CA LYS A 253 21.79 3.70 -8.76
C LYS A 253 23.06 4.27 -8.16
N ALA A 254 23.70 3.55 -7.22
CA ALA A 254 24.93 4.02 -6.58
C ALA A 254 26.00 4.32 -7.64
N LYS A 255 26.22 3.39 -8.57
CA LYS A 255 27.16 3.59 -9.67
C LYS A 255 26.77 4.74 -10.59
N ALA A 256 25.48 4.88 -10.91
CA ALA A 256 25.00 6.00 -11.72
C ALA A 256 25.34 7.36 -11.07
N PHE A 257 25.14 7.48 -9.75
CA PHE A 257 25.49 8.69 -9.00
C PHE A 257 27.01 8.96 -9.00
N GLU A 258 27.85 7.93 -8.90
CA GLU A 258 29.32 8.10 -8.98
C GLU A 258 29.79 8.64 -10.34
N LEU A 259 29.11 8.25 -11.42
CA LEU A 259 29.49 8.61 -12.79
C LEU A 259 28.88 9.93 -13.27
N MET A 260 28.00 10.57 -12.49
CA MET A 260 27.23 11.74 -12.95
C MET A 260 28.11 12.86 -13.49
N ASP A 261 29.22 13.15 -12.83
CA ASP A 261 30.07 14.29 -13.20
C ASP A 261 31.14 13.90 -14.24
N SER A 262 31.65 12.67 -14.20
CA SER A 262 32.71 12.21 -15.10
C SER A 262 32.20 11.67 -16.44
N SER A 263 31.06 10.98 -16.42
CA SER A 263 30.48 10.28 -17.58
C SER A 263 28.95 10.43 -17.60
N PRO A 264 28.40 11.61 -17.93
CA PRO A 264 26.97 11.90 -17.84
C PRO A 264 26.07 10.92 -18.61
N LEU A 265 26.49 10.52 -19.80
CA LEU A 265 25.73 9.58 -20.62
C LEU A 265 25.63 8.18 -20.00
N ASP A 266 26.74 7.69 -19.43
CA ASP A 266 26.81 6.39 -18.77
C ASP A 266 25.94 6.37 -17.51
N ALA A 267 26.04 7.44 -16.71
CA ALA A 267 25.16 7.64 -15.56
C ALA A 267 23.68 7.67 -15.98
N ALA A 268 23.34 8.35 -17.08
CA ALA A 268 21.98 8.40 -17.59
C ALA A 268 21.44 7.04 -18.04
N ALA A 269 22.27 6.23 -18.70
CA ALA A 269 21.95 4.84 -19.04
C ALA A 269 21.64 4.01 -17.80
N LEU A 270 22.54 4.04 -16.80
CA LEU A 270 22.35 3.32 -15.54
C LEU A 270 21.10 3.80 -14.78
N PHE A 271 20.81 5.10 -14.75
CA PHE A 271 19.56 5.62 -14.17
C PHE A 271 18.33 5.11 -14.93
N CYS A 272 18.34 5.12 -16.26
CA CYS A 272 17.24 4.59 -17.07
C CYS A 272 16.98 3.11 -16.78
N CYS A 273 18.04 2.32 -16.60
CA CYS A 273 17.95 0.92 -16.18
C CYS A 273 17.36 0.79 -14.77
N ALA A 274 17.94 1.50 -13.79
CA ALA A 274 17.57 1.37 -12.39
C ALA A 274 16.14 1.81 -12.08
N TYR A 275 15.65 2.84 -12.78
CA TYR A 275 14.29 3.36 -12.60
C TYR A 275 13.24 2.72 -13.52
N ASP A 276 13.66 1.81 -14.40
CA ASP A 276 12.82 1.28 -15.48
C ASP A 276 12.06 2.38 -16.23
N THR A 277 12.81 3.41 -16.66
CA THR A 277 12.23 4.61 -17.26
C THR A 277 11.43 4.22 -18.51
N LYS A 278 10.10 4.37 -18.45
CA LYS A 278 9.16 3.98 -19.52
C LYS A 278 9.31 2.52 -20.00
N GLY A 279 9.72 1.59 -19.13
CA GLY A 279 9.89 0.19 -19.54
C GLY A 279 11.23 -0.06 -20.26
N PHE A 280 12.22 0.84 -20.14
CA PHE A 280 13.45 0.80 -20.92
C PHE A 280 14.17 -0.55 -20.87
N TRP A 281 14.34 -1.18 -19.70
CA TRP A 281 15.03 -2.48 -19.64
C TRP A 281 14.25 -3.56 -20.40
N ARG A 282 12.92 -3.50 -20.39
CA ARG A 282 12.09 -4.43 -21.17
C ARG A 282 12.34 -4.19 -22.66
N GLU A 283 12.26 -2.95 -23.10
CA GLU A 283 12.47 -2.59 -24.51
C GLU A 283 13.89 -2.89 -25.00
N ALA A 284 14.90 -2.77 -24.14
CA ALA A 284 16.29 -3.11 -24.43
C ALA A 284 16.51 -4.61 -24.69
N ASN A 285 15.71 -5.49 -24.08
CA ASN A 285 15.80 -6.94 -24.30
C ASN A 285 15.16 -7.43 -25.60
N TYR A 286 14.36 -6.60 -26.28
CA TYR A 286 13.61 -7.01 -27.46
C TYR A 286 14.05 -6.23 -28.70
N THR A 287 13.97 -6.87 -29.85
CA THR A 287 14.15 -6.20 -31.15
C THR A 287 12.98 -5.25 -31.36
N SER A 288 13.14 -4.00 -30.91
CA SER A 288 12.15 -2.93 -31.09
C SER A 288 12.10 -2.52 -32.56
N PRO A 289 10.93 -2.32 -33.18
CA PRO A 289 10.83 -1.80 -34.56
C PRO A 289 11.40 -0.36 -34.69
N ASN A 290 11.51 0.36 -33.58
CA ASN A 290 12.02 1.74 -33.51
C ASN A 290 13.47 1.79 -33.00
N ARG A 291 14.39 1.02 -33.60
CA ARG A 291 15.80 0.94 -33.12
C ARG A 291 16.56 2.25 -33.30
N ASP A 292 16.23 3.00 -34.34
CA ASP A 292 16.96 4.21 -34.75
C ASP A 292 16.39 5.50 -34.15
N THR A 293 15.28 5.41 -33.42
CA THR A 293 14.72 6.57 -32.72
C THR A 293 15.66 7.01 -31.59
N PRO A 294 15.94 8.31 -31.45
CA PRO A 294 16.69 8.83 -30.30
C PRO A 294 16.05 8.49 -28.95
N VAL A 295 16.84 8.50 -27.88
CA VAL A 295 16.39 8.15 -26.52
C VAL A 295 15.94 9.35 -25.68
N ASP A 296 15.86 10.55 -26.25
CA ASP A 296 15.41 11.76 -25.55
C ASP A 296 14.00 11.64 -24.94
N TYR A 297 13.14 10.78 -25.50
CA TYR A 297 11.85 10.48 -24.90
C TYR A 297 11.94 9.90 -23.47
N LEU A 298 13.09 9.33 -23.07
CA LEU A 298 13.33 8.83 -21.71
C LEU A 298 13.72 9.94 -20.72
N TYR A 299 14.32 11.03 -21.22
CA TYR A 299 14.97 12.07 -20.42
C TYR A 299 14.08 12.63 -19.29
N GLU A 300 12.90 13.16 -19.63
CA GLU A 300 12.01 13.80 -18.64
C GLU A 300 11.55 12.83 -17.53
N SER A 301 11.37 11.56 -17.86
CA SER A 301 10.98 10.54 -16.89
C SER A 301 12.15 10.13 -16.01
N MET A 302 13.36 10.07 -16.56
CA MET A 302 14.59 9.83 -15.80
C MET A 302 14.85 10.98 -14.82
N CYS A 303 14.82 12.24 -15.28
CA CYS A 303 15.05 13.43 -14.45
C CYS A 303 14.10 13.47 -13.25
N ARG A 304 12.81 13.22 -13.48
CA ARG A 304 11.81 13.15 -12.40
C ARG A 304 12.17 12.12 -11.34
N ARG A 305 12.67 10.95 -11.74
CA ARG A 305 13.06 9.86 -10.83
C ARG A 305 14.33 10.16 -10.08
N ILE A 306 15.32 10.78 -10.73
CA ILE A 306 16.53 11.29 -10.08
C ILE A 306 16.13 12.28 -9.00
N TRP A 307 15.32 13.30 -9.32
CA TRP A 307 14.86 14.28 -8.33
C TRP A 307 14.10 13.64 -7.18
N GLU A 308 13.21 12.69 -7.45
CA GLU A 308 12.54 11.92 -6.39
C GLU A 308 13.55 11.22 -5.46
N ASP A 309 14.60 10.59 -6.00
CA ASP A 309 15.63 9.90 -5.20
C ASP A 309 16.51 10.89 -4.43
N THR A 310 16.93 11.99 -5.08
CA THR A 310 17.70 13.08 -4.47
C THR A 310 16.94 13.69 -3.29
N TYR A 311 15.64 13.93 -3.45
CA TYR A 311 14.78 14.38 -2.35
C TYR A 311 14.62 13.34 -1.24
N ARG A 312 14.55 12.03 -1.56
CA ARG A 312 14.51 10.97 -0.54
C ARG A 312 15.80 10.90 0.27
N ARG A 313 16.95 11.20 -0.33
CA ARG A 313 18.26 11.21 0.33
C ARG A 313 18.45 12.43 1.23
N ASN A 314 17.87 13.57 0.86
CA ASN A 314 18.05 14.86 1.56
C ASN A 314 16.76 15.29 2.28
N GLN A 315 15.96 14.35 2.80
CA GLN A 315 14.61 14.64 3.32
C GLN A 315 14.62 15.70 4.43
N GLN A 316 15.62 15.71 5.31
CA GLN A 316 15.69 16.65 6.42
C GLN A 316 15.95 18.08 5.94
N ASP A 317 16.66 18.23 4.83
CA ASP A 317 17.05 19.54 4.32
C ASP A 317 15.96 20.15 3.45
N VAL A 318 15.39 19.37 2.52
CA VAL A 318 14.51 19.90 1.46
C VAL A 318 13.02 19.72 1.70
N MET A 319 12.61 19.04 2.76
CA MET A 319 11.19 18.86 3.08
C MET A 319 10.76 19.76 4.24
N ASP A 320 9.64 20.44 4.05
CA ASP A 320 8.92 21.09 5.13
C ASP A 320 7.75 20.21 5.58
N SER A 321 7.54 20.14 6.88
CA SER A 321 6.34 19.51 7.46
C SER A 321 5.16 20.47 7.39
N LYS A 322 3.99 19.94 7.02
CA LYS A 322 2.74 20.68 7.00
C LYS A 322 1.66 19.88 7.71
N SER A 323 1.05 20.48 8.73
CA SER A 323 -0.14 19.93 9.37
C SER A 323 -1.39 20.16 8.49
N PHE A 324 -2.30 19.20 8.51
CA PHE A 324 -3.59 19.25 7.86
C PHE A 324 -4.70 19.02 8.89
N GLU A 325 -5.80 19.72 8.71
CA GLU A 325 -6.95 19.63 9.62
C GLU A 325 -7.67 18.29 9.47
N VAL A 326 -8.08 17.72 10.61
CA VAL A 326 -8.80 16.44 10.70
C VAL A 326 -10.11 16.49 9.93
N GLY A 327 -10.43 15.39 9.25
CA GLY A 327 -11.66 15.26 8.49
C GLY A 327 -11.74 16.12 7.22
N LYS A 328 -10.80 17.06 6.98
CA LYS A 328 -10.77 17.85 5.75
C LYS A 328 -9.97 17.14 4.64
N PRO A 329 -10.31 17.39 3.36
CA PRO A 329 -9.55 16.86 2.24
C PRO A 329 -8.12 17.38 2.23
N PHE A 330 -7.17 16.47 2.05
CA PHE A 330 -5.76 16.79 1.88
C PHE A 330 -5.27 16.24 0.53
N PRO A 331 -4.25 16.84 -0.10
CA PRO A 331 -3.80 16.43 -1.43
C PRO A 331 -3.09 15.08 -1.38
N ARG A 332 -2.85 14.49 -2.56
CA ARG A 332 -1.92 13.36 -2.67
C ARG A 332 -0.48 13.84 -2.45
N SER A 333 0.31 13.04 -1.74
CA SER A 333 1.74 13.23 -1.54
C SER A 333 2.52 11.99 -1.98
N LEU A 334 3.70 12.21 -2.57
CA LEU A 334 4.69 11.15 -2.82
C LEU A 334 5.54 10.86 -1.57
N TRP A 335 5.46 11.73 -0.56
CA TRP A 335 6.36 11.76 0.60
C TRP A 335 5.78 11.10 1.85
N LYS A 336 4.72 10.30 1.66
CA LYS A 336 3.89 9.70 2.71
C LYS A 336 3.24 10.75 3.63
N TYR A 337 2.24 10.30 4.35
CA TYR A 337 1.60 11.03 5.43
C TYR A 337 1.90 10.30 6.73
N GLU A 338 2.04 11.06 7.80
CA GLU A 338 2.21 10.55 9.15
C GLU A 338 0.98 10.96 9.96
N PHE A 339 0.45 10.03 10.75
CA PHE A 339 -0.72 10.24 11.59
C PHE A 339 -0.32 10.00 13.03
N TYR A 340 -0.51 10.98 13.90
CA TYR A 340 -0.20 10.87 15.30
C TYR A 340 -1.47 10.95 16.13
N GLN A 341 -1.63 10.09 17.11
CA GLN A 341 -2.70 10.18 18.11
C GLN A 341 -2.02 10.23 19.47
N ASP A 342 -2.26 11.29 20.23
CA ASP A 342 -1.58 11.57 21.50
C ASP A 342 -0.04 11.50 21.39
N GLY A 343 0.50 12.00 20.28
CA GLY A 343 1.94 11.97 19.98
C GLY A 343 2.50 10.62 19.53
N VAL A 344 1.67 9.57 19.45
CA VAL A 344 2.07 8.22 19.00
C VAL A 344 1.77 8.05 17.52
N LEU A 345 2.77 7.63 16.74
CA LEU A 345 2.61 7.35 15.31
C LEU A 345 1.70 6.13 15.10
N LEU A 346 0.60 6.33 14.38
CA LEU A 346 -0.37 5.28 14.08
C LEU A 346 0.02 4.45 12.86
N PRO A 347 -0.12 3.11 12.94
CA PRO A 347 0.08 2.24 11.79
C PRO A 347 -1.05 2.44 10.76
N GLN A 348 -0.65 2.53 9.50
CA GLN A 348 -1.56 2.73 8.37
C GLN A 348 -1.78 1.42 7.61
N TYR A 349 -2.98 1.21 7.09
CA TYR A 349 -3.21 0.09 6.17
C TYR A 349 -2.43 0.30 4.87
N VAL A 350 -1.50 -0.61 4.58
CA VAL A 350 -0.78 -0.60 3.30
C VAL A 350 -1.79 -0.87 2.17
N GLY A 351 -1.85 0.09 1.24
CA GLY A 351 -2.87 0.16 0.19
C GLY A 351 -2.62 -0.71 -1.02
#